data_AF-A0A2V9ZZA8-F1
#
_entry.id   AF-A0A2V9ZZA8-F1
#
_cell.length_a   1.000
_cell.length_b   1.000
_cell.length_c   1.000
_cell.angle_alpha   90.00
_cell.angle_beta   90.00
_cell.angle_gamma   90.00
#
_symmetry.space_group_name_H-M   'P 1'
#
loop_
_entity.id
_entity.type
_entity.pdbx_description
1 polymer ?
#
loop_
_entity_poly.entity_id
_entity_poly.type
_entity_poly.pdbx_seq_one_letter_code
_entity_poly.pdbx_strand_id
1 'polypeptide(L)'
;MGRWLTWVSDQHLQGWACSQCEWNFPIPSLLTDPEAKSAYDRLAAGKFQGHDCAQHPARTRTKSGTELFAERARKLVMRGYKPKDAVDLVLQEIMLEHRSEPKVVEQARADAEDFLRRIRQGLI
;
A
#
# COMPACT_ATOMS: atom_id res chain seq x y z
N MET A 1 21.44 3.21 4.45
CA MET A 1 20.40 3.83 3.60
C MET A 1 19.74 4.92 4.41
N GLY A 2 19.78 6.18 3.97
CA GLY A 2 19.24 7.30 4.73
C GLY A 2 17.70 7.35 4.68
N ARG A 3 17.07 7.83 5.75
CA ARG A 3 15.64 8.20 5.75
C ARG A 3 15.44 9.42 4.86
N TRP A 4 14.41 9.39 4.02
CA TRP A 4 13.95 10.57 3.26
C TRP A 4 12.46 10.82 3.47
N LEU A 5 12.06 12.06 3.22
CA LEU A 5 10.70 12.53 3.26
C LEU A 5 10.00 12.17 1.94
N THR A 6 8.81 11.54 2.02
CA THR A 6 8.02 11.16 0.84
C THR A 6 6.63 11.77 0.92
N TRP A 7 6.15 12.25 -0.22
CA TRP A 7 4.75 12.65 -0.35
C TRP A 7 3.87 11.39 -0.42
N VAL A 8 2.72 11.41 0.25
CA VAL A 8 1.73 10.34 0.24
C VAL A 8 0.36 10.95 -0.02
N SER A 9 -0.35 10.37 -0.97
CA SER A 9 -1.71 10.77 -1.35
C SER A 9 -2.54 9.50 -1.52
N ASP A 10 -3.04 8.97 -0.41
CA ASP A 10 -3.95 7.82 -0.35
C ASP A 10 -5.36 8.29 0.10
N GLN A 11 -6.37 7.42 0.00
CA GLN A 11 -7.77 7.74 0.33
C GLN A 11 -7.94 8.23 1.78
N HIS A 12 -7.05 7.83 2.68
CA HIS A 12 -7.11 8.19 4.10
C HIS A 12 -6.04 9.20 4.55
N LEU A 13 -5.02 9.48 3.72
CA LEU A 13 -3.91 10.36 4.12
C LEU A 13 -3.33 11.13 2.93
N GLN A 14 -3.41 12.46 3.00
CA GLN A 14 -2.72 13.36 2.11
C GLN A 14 -1.70 14.18 2.91
N GLY A 15 -0.41 14.01 2.63
CA GLY A 15 0.64 14.73 3.34
C GLY A 15 2.02 14.10 3.23
N TRP A 16 2.90 14.50 4.14
CA TRP A 16 4.28 14.02 4.17
C TRP A 16 4.42 12.80 5.08
N ALA A 17 5.27 11.86 4.70
CA ALA A 17 5.58 10.70 5.52
C ALA A 17 7.07 10.35 5.48
N CYS A 18 7.51 9.59 6.48
CA CYS A 18 8.85 9.02 6.50
C CYS A 18 8.89 7.75 5.64
N SER A 19 10.01 7.51 4.95
CA SER A 19 10.24 6.28 4.18
C SER A 19 10.50 5.04 5.05
N GLN A 20 10.91 5.22 6.31
CA GLN A 20 11.35 4.11 7.18
C GLN A 20 10.39 3.77 8.33
N CYS A 21 9.56 4.72 8.76
CA CYS A 21 8.62 4.53 9.87
C CYS A 21 7.23 5.09 9.54
N GLU A 22 6.23 4.81 10.37
CA GLU A 22 4.84 5.30 10.19
C GLU A 22 4.65 6.78 10.56
N TRP A 23 5.74 7.53 10.76
CA TRP A 23 5.65 8.98 10.92
C TRP A 23 4.98 9.61 9.70
N ASN A 24 3.92 10.36 9.96
CA ASN A 24 3.15 11.09 8.98
C ASN A 24 2.81 12.48 9.49
N PHE A 25 2.69 13.41 8.55
CA PHE A 25 2.34 14.80 8.78
C PHE A 25 1.25 15.18 7.76
N PRO A 26 -0.02 14.95 8.10
CA PRO A 26 -1.13 15.18 7.19
C PRO A 26 -1.32 16.68 6.95
N ILE A 27 -1.59 17.03 5.71
CA ILE A 27 -2.00 18.39 5.34
C ILE A 27 -3.51 18.49 5.53
N PRO A 28 -4.00 19.53 6.24
CA PRO A 28 -5.42 19.78 6.35
C PRO A 28 -6.04 19.94 4.96
N SER A 29 -7.15 19.24 4.69
CA SER A 29 -7.88 19.31 3.42
C SER A 29 -8.40 20.72 3.09
N LEU A 30 -8.50 21.59 4.09
CA LEU A 30 -8.89 23.00 3.97
C LEU A 30 -7.75 23.92 3.50
N LEU A 31 -6.52 23.41 3.37
CA LEU A 31 -5.36 24.20 2.95
C LEU A 31 -5.30 24.29 1.41
N THR A 32 -6.11 25.19 0.84
CA THR A 32 -6.15 25.46 -0.62
C THR A 32 -5.12 26.49 -1.06
N ASP A 33 -4.62 27.32 -0.14
CA ASP A 33 -3.71 28.41 -0.44
C ASP A 33 -2.27 27.92 -0.77
N PRO A 34 -1.67 28.34 -1.91
CA PRO A 34 -0.33 27.92 -2.32
C PRO A 34 0.78 28.36 -1.37
N GLU A 35 0.67 29.55 -0.79
CA GLU A 35 1.65 30.08 0.15
C GLU A 35 1.59 29.31 1.47
N ALA A 36 0.37 29.00 1.93
CA ALA A 36 0.14 28.16 3.09
C ALA A 36 0.71 26.74 2.90
N LYS A 37 0.58 26.13 1.72
CA LYS A 37 1.21 24.83 1.40
C LYS A 37 2.73 24.89 1.51
N SER A 38 3.36 25.93 0.95
CA SER A 38 4.82 26.09 1.02
C SER A 38 5.34 26.26 2.47
N ALA A 39 4.56 26.92 3.33
CA ALA A 39 4.87 27.04 4.75
C ALA A 39 4.74 25.67 5.45
N TYR A 40 3.71 24.91 5.09
CA TYR A 40 3.47 23.56 5.60
C TYR A 40 4.58 22.58 5.21
N ASP A 41 5.09 22.66 3.97
CA ASP A 41 6.21 21.84 3.50
C ASP A 41 7.49 22.12 4.29
N ARG A 42 7.76 23.40 4.60
CA ARG A 42 8.89 23.80 5.46
C ARG A 42 8.73 23.28 6.90
N LEU A 43 7.52 23.34 7.45
CA LEU A 43 7.21 22.78 8.78
C LEU A 43 7.40 21.26 8.78
N ALA A 44 6.93 20.57 7.74
CA ALA A 44 7.08 19.13 7.60
C ALA A 44 8.57 18.73 7.54
N ALA A 45 9.40 19.46 6.80
CA ALA A 45 10.83 19.23 6.75
C ALA A 45 11.51 19.42 8.12
N GLY A 46 11.15 20.47 8.86
CA GLY A 46 11.66 20.71 10.22
C GLY A 46 11.24 19.62 11.21
N LYS A 47 9.97 19.20 11.18
CA LYS A 47 9.46 18.11 12.01
C LYS A 47 10.07 16.75 11.63
N PHE A 48 10.35 16.54 10.35
CA PHE A 48 11.05 15.35 9.85
C PHE A 48 12.51 15.28 10.35
N GLN A 49 13.21 16.40 10.52
CA GLN A 49 14.55 16.36 11.12
C GLN A 49 14.50 15.99 12.60
N GLY A 50 13.48 16.46 13.32
CA GLY A 50 13.32 16.23 14.76
C GLY A 50 12.66 14.90 15.16
N HIS A 51 12.05 14.17 14.23
CA HIS A 51 11.44 12.88 14.60
C HIS A 51 12.49 11.78 14.78
N ASP A 52 12.26 10.91 15.77
CA ASP A 52 13.03 9.69 15.96
C ASP A 52 12.26 8.51 15.35
N CYS A 53 12.85 7.86 14.35
CA CYS A 53 12.22 6.72 13.70
C CYS A 53 12.02 5.54 14.66
N ALA A 54 12.85 5.43 15.72
CA ALA A 54 12.73 4.35 16.70
C ALA A 54 11.47 4.47 17.58
N GLN A 55 10.91 5.67 17.70
CA GLN A 55 9.67 5.92 18.46
C GLN A 55 8.40 5.66 17.64
N HIS A 56 8.54 5.44 16.34
CA HIS A 56 7.43 5.12 15.46
C HIS A 56 7.51 3.65 15.05
N PRO A 57 6.37 2.94 14.96
CA PRO A 57 6.38 1.60 14.39
C PRO A 57 7.03 1.64 13.00
N ALA A 58 7.79 0.58 12.69
CA ALA A 58 8.34 0.39 11.37
C ALA A 58 7.19 0.48 10.38
N ARG A 59 7.38 1.20 9.28
CA ARG A 59 6.32 1.40 8.31
C ARG A 59 5.90 0.03 7.81
N THR A 60 4.73 -0.44 8.25
CA THR A 60 4.11 -1.60 7.64
C THR A 60 3.84 -1.13 6.24
N ARG A 61 4.65 -1.56 5.27
CA ARG A 61 4.40 -1.25 3.86
C ARG A 61 2.92 -1.51 3.66
N THR A 62 2.17 -0.49 3.26
CA THR A 62 0.80 -0.67 2.82
C THR A 62 0.87 -1.86 1.88
N LYS A 63 0.26 -2.98 2.29
CA LYS A 63 0.45 -4.27 1.62
C LYS A 63 0.26 -4.00 0.14
N SER A 64 1.28 -4.24 -0.68
CA SER A 64 1.16 -3.99 -2.11
C SER A 64 -0.08 -4.72 -2.62
N GLY A 65 -0.65 -4.29 -3.76
CA GLY A 65 -1.77 -5.01 -4.38
C GLY A 65 -1.53 -6.53 -4.42
N THR A 66 -0.27 -6.92 -4.68
CA THR A 66 0.22 -8.29 -4.62
C THR A 66 0.12 -8.97 -3.25
N GLU A 67 0.45 -8.27 -2.15
CA GLU A 67 0.34 -8.81 -0.79
C GLU A 67 -1.12 -8.93 -0.33
N LEU A 68 -1.97 -7.97 -0.73
CA LEU A 68 -3.43 -8.02 -0.53
C LEU A 68 -4.06 -9.20 -1.28
N PHE A 69 -3.68 -9.38 -2.55
CA PHE A 69 -4.10 -10.51 -3.38
C PHE A 69 -3.70 -11.83 -2.74
N ALA A 70 -2.42 -12.00 -2.43
CA ALA A 70 -1.89 -13.24 -1.89
C ALA A 70 -2.50 -13.57 -0.51
N GLU A 71 -2.83 -12.56 0.30
CA GLU A 71 -3.53 -12.78 1.56
C GLU A 71 -4.97 -13.29 1.36
N ARG A 72 -5.73 -12.68 0.44
CA ARG A 72 -7.09 -13.12 0.09
C ARG A 72 -7.07 -14.56 -0.44
N ALA A 73 -6.15 -14.87 -1.35
CA ALA A 73 -6.00 -16.20 -1.91
C ALA A 73 -5.58 -17.24 -0.84
N ARG A 74 -4.61 -16.91 0.03
CA ARG A 74 -4.21 -17.81 1.15
C ARG A 74 -5.37 -18.13 2.08
N LYS A 75 -6.20 -17.14 2.43
CA LYS A 75 -7.38 -17.38 3.29
C LYS A 75 -8.34 -18.39 2.69
N LEU A 76 -8.54 -18.36 1.37
CA LEU A 76 -9.36 -19.36 0.67
C LEU A 76 -8.67 -20.73 0.66
N VAL A 77 -7.37 -20.80 0.39
CA VAL A 77 -6.63 -22.07 0.44
C VAL A 77 -6.69 -22.71 1.83
N MET A 78 -6.52 -21.92 2.90
CA MET A 78 -6.66 -22.40 4.28
C MET A 78 -8.06 -22.90 4.62
N ARG A 79 -9.10 -22.40 3.92
CA ARG A 79 -10.48 -22.89 4.04
C ARG A 79 -10.75 -24.15 3.23
N GLY A 80 -9.73 -24.71 2.56
CA GLY A 80 -9.81 -25.95 1.79
C GLY A 80 -10.06 -25.77 0.29
N TYR A 81 -10.05 -24.54 -0.22
CA TYR A 81 -10.14 -24.30 -1.65
C TYR A 81 -8.83 -24.69 -2.36
N LYS A 82 -8.92 -25.22 -3.58
CA LYS A 82 -7.71 -25.45 -4.38
C LYS A 82 -7.08 -24.10 -4.72
N PRO A 83 -5.73 -24.01 -4.79
CA PRO A 83 -5.04 -22.77 -5.12
C PRO A 83 -5.53 -22.06 -6.39
N LYS A 84 -5.87 -22.84 -7.43
CA LYS A 84 -6.41 -22.29 -8.67
C LYS A 84 -7.79 -21.67 -8.47
N ASP A 85 -8.70 -22.38 -7.80
CA ASP A 85 -10.05 -21.91 -7.52
C ASP A 85 -10.03 -20.67 -6.61
N ALA A 86 -9.13 -20.65 -5.62
CA ALA A 86 -8.92 -19.50 -4.75
C ALA A 86 -8.46 -18.26 -5.52
N VAL A 87 -7.53 -18.42 -6.46
CA VAL A 87 -7.04 -17.35 -7.32
C VAL A 87 -8.14 -16.83 -8.25
N ASP A 88 -8.89 -17.72 -8.88
CA ASP A 88 -9.97 -17.33 -9.79
C ASP A 88 -11.07 -16.54 -9.06
N LEU A 89 -11.42 -16.94 -7.84
CA LEU A 89 -12.38 -16.21 -7.00
C LEU A 89 -11.89 -14.80 -6.64
N VAL A 90 -10.62 -14.66 -6.24
CA VAL A 90 -10.04 -13.35 -5.89
C VAL A 90 -9.94 -12.45 -7.13
N LEU A 91 -9.58 -13.00 -8.29
CA LEU A 91 -9.58 -12.26 -9.55
C LEU A 91 -10.98 -11.74 -9.90
N GLN A 92 -12.01 -12.58 -9.77
CA GLN A 92 -13.40 -12.16 -10.02
C GLN A 92 -13.84 -11.06 -9.06
N GLU A 93 -13.51 -11.18 -7.79
CA GLU A 93 -13.83 -10.17 -6.77
C GLU A 93 -13.15 -8.82 -7.10
N ILE A 94 -11.85 -8.83 -7.45
CA ILE A 94 -11.13 -7.61 -7.87
C ILE A 94 -11.71 -7.03 -9.17
N MET A 95 -12.08 -7.86 -10.14
CA MET A 95 -12.71 -7.40 -11.38
C MET A 95 -14.05 -6.72 -11.14
N LEU A 96 -14.80 -7.16 -10.14
CA LEU A 96 -16.07 -6.53 -9.74
C LEU A 96 -15.83 -5.22 -8.97
N GLU A 97 -14.88 -5.22 -8.03
CA GLU A 97 -14.50 -4.05 -7.22
C GLU A 97 -13.93 -2.91 -8.08
N HIS A 98 -13.06 -3.25 -9.03
CA HIS A 98 -12.25 -2.30 -9.80
C HIS A 98 -12.61 -2.29 -11.30
N ARG A 99 -13.90 -2.52 -11.64
CA ARG A 99 -14.36 -2.58 -13.04
C ARG A 99 -13.99 -1.33 -13.86
N SER A 100 -13.93 -0.16 -13.24
CA SER A 100 -13.56 1.11 -13.87
C SER A 100 -12.04 1.34 -13.99
N GLU A 101 -11.22 0.47 -13.40
CA GLU A 101 -9.77 0.64 -13.27
C GLU A 101 -9.01 -0.52 -13.92
N PRO A 102 -8.82 -0.50 -15.25
CA PRO A 102 -8.21 -1.61 -15.99
C PRO A 102 -6.78 -1.93 -15.54
N LYS A 103 -6.04 -0.93 -15.03
CA LYS A 103 -4.68 -1.13 -14.52
C LYS A 103 -4.65 -2.02 -13.26
N VAL A 104 -5.67 -1.92 -12.41
CA VAL A 104 -5.76 -2.74 -11.18
C VAL A 104 -6.10 -4.18 -11.54
N VAL A 105 -6.99 -4.38 -12.51
CA VAL A 105 -7.34 -5.71 -13.03
C VAL A 105 -6.15 -6.40 -13.68
N GLU A 106 -5.38 -5.69 -14.50
CA GLU A 106 -4.17 -6.24 -15.13
C GLU A 106 -3.09 -6.57 -14.10
N GLN A 107 -2.90 -5.73 -13.07
CA GLN A 107 -1.98 -6.03 -11.98
C GLN A 107 -2.41 -7.29 -11.21
N ALA A 108 -3.71 -7.44 -10.93
CA ALA A 108 -4.23 -8.61 -10.23
C ALA A 108 -4.02 -9.91 -11.03
N ARG A 109 -4.08 -9.85 -12.37
CA ARG A 109 -3.74 -10.99 -13.24
C ARG A 109 -2.27 -11.39 -13.10
N ALA A 110 -1.37 -10.42 -13.10
CA ALA A 110 0.06 -10.68 -12.88
C ALA A 110 0.32 -11.28 -11.48
N ASP A 111 -0.36 -10.76 -10.46
CA ASP A 111 -0.26 -11.25 -9.08
C ASP A 111 -0.82 -12.69 -8.93
N ALA A 112 -1.87 -13.03 -9.66
CA ALA A 112 -2.44 -14.37 -9.72
C ALA A 112 -1.45 -15.40 -10.29
N GLU A 113 -0.78 -15.06 -11.40
CA GLU A 113 0.24 -15.92 -12.00
C GLU A 113 1.44 -16.11 -11.08
N ASP A 114 1.90 -15.02 -10.43
CA ASP A 114 3.00 -15.08 -9.47
C ASP A 114 2.64 -15.96 -8.26
N PHE A 115 1.42 -15.82 -7.73
CA PHE A 115 0.95 -16.63 -6.61
C PHE A 115 0.95 -18.13 -6.94
N LEU A 116 0.40 -18.53 -8.09
CA LEU A 116 0.39 -19.92 -8.52
C LEU A 116 1.80 -20.46 -8.76
N ARG A 117 2.69 -19.63 -9.32
CA ARG A 117 4.11 -19.97 -9.50
C ARG A 117 4.79 -20.23 -8.16
N ARG A 118 4.57 -19.37 -7.17
CA ARG A 118 5.17 -19.48 -5.83
C ARG A 118 4.64 -20.69 -5.06
N ILE A 119 3.34 -21.02 -5.20
CA ILE A 119 2.78 -22.27 -4.66
C ILE A 119 3.46 -23.50 -5.28
N ARG A 120 3.64 -23.51 -6.61
CA ARG A 120 4.33 -24.62 -7.29
C ARG A 120 5.78 -24.80 -6.81
N GLN A 121 6.41 -23.71 -6.38
CA GLN A 121 7.78 -23.71 -5.84
C GLN A 121 7.83 -23.97 -4.32
N GLY A 122 6.69 -24.13 -3.63
CA GLY A 122 6.64 -24.34 -2.19
C GLY A 122 7.04 -23.11 -1.35
N LEU A 123 6.90 -21.90 -1.90
CA LEU A 123 7.33 -20.64 -1.28
C LEU A 123 6.22 -19.91 -0.50
N ILE A 124 5.08 -20.57 -0.27
CA ILE A 124 3.86 -20.03 0.35
C ILE A 124 3.31 -21.04 1.35
#